data_AF-A0A0Q6RDH0-F1
#
_entry.id   AF-A0A0Q6RDH0-F1
#
_cell.length_a   1.000
_cell.length_b   1.000
_cell.length_c   1.000
_cell.angle_alpha   90.00
_cell.angle_beta   90.00
_cell.angle_gamma   90.00
#
_symmetry.space_group_name_H-M   'P 1'
#
loop_
_entity.id
_entity.type
_entity.pdbx_description
1 polymer ?
#
loop_
_entity_poly.entity_id
_entity_poly.type
_entity_poly.pdbx_seq_one_letter_code
_entity_poly.pdbx_strand_id
1 'polypeptide(L)'
;MATSKDGGNKGAADSGGSEQKSQPAKRGFAAMDQNQQRQIASKGGQAAHQKGTAHEFDSEEARRAGQKGGEVVSRNRAHMADIGRKGGESRQSANRAAAAAKAGNRQGGKEQ
;
A
#
# COMPACT_ATOMS: atom_id res chain seq x y z
N MET A 1 8.62 -39.88 7.90
CA MET A 1 8.85 -39.01 6.72
C MET A 1 8.55 -37.58 7.14
N ALA A 2 9.58 -36.81 7.46
CA ALA A 2 9.47 -35.42 7.90
C ALA A 2 10.31 -34.55 6.96
N THR A 3 9.70 -33.53 6.37
CA THR A 3 10.44 -32.39 5.79
C THR A 3 9.63 -31.11 6.03
N SER A 4 9.99 -30.43 7.10
CA SER A 4 9.78 -28.99 7.31
C SER A 4 10.44 -28.20 6.18
N LYS A 5 9.88 -27.05 5.80
CA LYS A 5 10.59 -26.06 5.01
C LYS A 5 10.27 -24.64 5.47
N ASP A 6 10.96 -24.25 6.53
CA ASP A 6 11.27 -22.87 6.89
C ASP A 6 11.86 -22.12 5.68
N GLY A 7 11.22 -21.02 5.30
CA GLY A 7 11.72 -20.08 4.29
C GLY A 7 12.71 -19.10 4.93
N GLY A 8 13.95 -19.56 5.11
CA GLY A 8 15.05 -18.77 5.65
C GLY A 8 15.57 -17.69 4.70
N ASN A 9 15.74 -16.49 5.27
CA ASN A 9 16.64 -15.43 4.84
C ASN A 9 18.04 -15.99 4.49
N LYS A 10 18.52 -15.75 3.27
CA LYS A 10 19.93 -15.90 2.90
C LYS A 10 20.37 -14.71 2.05
N GLY A 11 21.00 -13.75 2.72
CA GLY A 11 22.08 -12.98 2.13
C GLY A 11 23.35 -13.81 2.06
N ALA A 12 24.03 -13.76 0.91
CA ALA A 12 25.45 -14.02 0.65
C ALA A 12 25.63 -13.81 -0.87
N ALA A 13 26.14 -12.66 -1.32
CA ALA A 13 27.57 -12.33 -1.47
C ALA A 13 28.27 -13.19 -2.55
N ASP A 14 28.61 -12.58 -3.69
CA ASP A 14 29.87 -12.77 -4.45
C ASP A 14 29.92 -11.75 -5.63
N SER A 15 30.72 -10.67 -5.61
CA SER A 15 32.15 -10.49 -5.96
C SER A 15 32.47 -10.40 -7.46
N GLY A 16 33.25 -9.36 -7.84
CA GLY A 16 33.90 -9.18 -9.16
C GLY A 16 33.27 -8.05 -9.98
N GLY A 17 33.93 -6.99 -10.44
CA GLY A 17 35.34 -6.60 -10.48
C GLY A 17 35.46 -5.51 -11.56
N SER A 18 35.91 -4.31 -11.14
CA SER A 18 36.47 -3.22 -11.96
C SER A 18 35.75 -2.71 -13.22
N GLU A 19 34.99 -1.63 -13.08
CA GLU A 19 35.15 -0.47 -13.98
C GLU A 19 34.84 0.82 -13.21
N GLN A 20 35.88 1.44 -12.67
CA GLN A 20 35.80 2.79 -12.10
C GLN A 20 35.61 3.80 -13.25
N LYS A 21 34.44 3.83 -13.86
CA LYS A 21 33.91 5.10 -14.35
C LYS A 21 33.60 5.90 -13.11
N SER A 22 34.40 6.92 -12.84
CA SER A 22 34.12 7.95 -11.84
C SER A 22 32.70 8.47 -12.06
N GLN A 23 31.74 7.86 -11.36
CA GLN A 23 30.36 8.29 -11.39
C GLN A 23 30.37 9.73 -10.87
N PRO A 24 29.85 10.70 -11.62
CA PRO A 24 29.86 12.08 -11.19
C PRO A 24 29.26 12.14 -9.79
N ALA A 25 29.98 12.74 -8.85
CA ALA A 25 29.53 12.85 -7.47
C ALA A 25 28.07 13.31 -7.44
N LYS A 26 27.23 12.64 -6.65
CA LYS A 26 25.84 13.03 -6.46
C LYS A 26 25.83 14.49 -6.03
N ARG A 27 25.08 15.33 -6.74
CA ARG A 27 24.98 16.78 -6.53
C ARG A 27 23.51 17.18 -6.43
N GLY A 28 23.25 18.31 -5.78
CA GLY A 28 21.90 18.85 -5.62
C GLY A 28 20.97 17.91 -4.84
N PHE A 29 19.72 17.78 -5.29
CA PHE A 29 18.70 16.95 -4.63
C PHE A 29 19.10 15.48 -4.44
N ALA A 30 19.91 14.93 -5.34
CA ALA A 30 20.38 13.55 -5.26
C ALA A 30 21.48 13.33 -4.20
N ALA A 31 22.09 14.40 -3.70
CA ALA A 31 23.10 14.37 -2.64
C ALA A 31 22.51 14.56 -1.23
N MET A 32 21.25 14.99 -1.13
CA MET A 32 20.56 15.23 0.15
C MET A 32 20.09 13.93 0.81
N ASP A 33 19.80 14.00 2.11
CA ASP A 33 19.12 12.92 2.83
C ASP A 33 17.68 12.70 2.27
N GLN A 34 17.22 11.45 2.27
CA GLN A 34 15.92 11.06 1.75
C GLN A 34 14.76 11.75 2.47
N ASN A 35 14.89 11.96 3.79
CA ASN A 35 13.87 12.67 4.56
C ASN A 35 13.76 14.13 4.12
N GLN A 36 14.92 14.77 3.93
CA GLN A 36 14.98 16.14 3.46
C GLN A 36 14.43 16.27 2.03
N GLN A 37 14.77 15.34 1.14
CA GLN A 37 14.21 15.30 -0.22
C GLN A 37 12.68 15.16 -0.21
N ARG A 38 12.14 14.27 0.61
CA ARG A 38 10.69 14.08 0.77
C ARG A 38 10.00 15.33 1.29
N GLN A 39 10.60 15.99 2.29
CA GLN A 39 10.05 17.24 2.84
C GLN A 39 10.03 18.35 1.79
N ILE A 40 11.10 18.51 1.02
CA ILE A 40 11.15 19.52 -0.04
C ILE A 40 10.14 19.19 -1.15
N ALA A 41 10.04 17.94 -1.58
CA ALA A 41 9.05 17.50 -2.56
C ALA A 41 7.62 17.76 -2.06
N SER A 42 7.33 17.43 -0.79
CA SER A 42 6.03 17.68 -0.16
C SER A 42 5.70 19.18 -0.13
N LYS A 43 6.65 20.02 0.28
CA LYS A 43 6.47 21.49 0.31
C LYS A 43 6.32 22.07 -1.09
N GLY A 44 7.05 21.55 -2.07
CA GLY A 44 6.95 21.97 -3.47
C GLY A 44 5.57 21.67 -4.07
N GLY A 45 5.03 20.47 -3.81
CA GLY A 45 3.68 20.10 -4.23
C GLY A 45 2.62 21.01 -3.59
N GLN A 46 2.69 21.21 -2.26
CA GLN A 46 1.78 22.12 -1.55
C GLN A 46 1.86 23.56 -2.07
N ALA A 47 3.07 24.06 -2.33
CA ALA A 47 3.27 25.40 -2.86
C ALA A 47 2.70 25.56 -4.27
N ALA A 48 2.79 24.54 -5.13
CA ALA A 48 2.23 24.58 -6.48
C ALA A 48 0.69 24.65 -6.48
N HIS A 49 0.04 23.91 -5.58
CA HIS A 49 -1.40 24.02 -5.35
C HIS A 49 -1.79 25.38 -4.77
N GLN A 50 -1.10 25.85 -3.73
CA GLN A 50 -1.36 27.17 -3.13
C GLN A 50 -1.19 28.33 -4.12
N LYS A 51 -0.23 28.21 -5.06
CA LYS A 51 0.02 29.22 -6.10
C LYS A 51 -0.90 29.09 -7.31
N GLY A 52 -1.74 28.06 -7.39
CA GLY A 52 -2.64 27.81 -8.52
C GLY A 52 -1.90 27.44 -9.83
N THR A 53 -0.63 27.04 -9.74
CA THR A 53 0.13 26.55 -10.90
C THR A 53 -0.11 25.06 -11.13
N ALA A 54 -0.56 24.35 -10.10
CA ALA A 54 -0.96 22.96 -10.20
C ALA A 54 -2.40 22.83 -10.72
N HIS A 55 -2.69 21.68 -11.30
CA HIS A 55 -4.06 21.30 -11.67
C HIS A 55 -4.86 21.01 -10.39
N GLU A 56 -6.00 21.68 -10.25
CA GLU A 56 -6.93 21.45 -9.14
C GLU A 56 -7.91 20.37 -9.56
N PHE A 57 -7.88 19.23 -8.85
CA PHE A 57 -8.83 18.17 -9.10
C PHE A 57 -10.19 18.57 -8.57
N ASP A 58 -11.10 18.92 -9.48
CA ASP A 58 -12.48 19.12 -9.11
C ASP A 58 -13.16 17.77 -8.80
N SER A 59 -14.25 17.82 -8.05
CA SER A 59 -14.96 16.61 -7.63
C SER A 59 -15.60 15.84 -8.80
N GLU A 60 -15.98 16.53 -9.88
CA GLU A 60 -16.55 15.91 -11.07
C GLU A 60 -15.48 15.19 -11.89
N GLU A 61 -14.28 15.76 -12.01
CA GLU A 61 -13.13 15.17 -12.67
C GLU A 61 -12.62 13.96 -11.91
N ALA A 62 -12.51 14.05 -10.58
CA ALA A 62 -12.18 12.90 -9.74
C ALA A 62 -13.20 11.76 -9.95
N ARG A 63 -14.49 12.09 -10.06
CA ARG A 63 -15.54 11.12 -10.36
C ARG A 63 -15.39 10.52 -11.75
N ARG A 64 -15.15 11.33 -12.79
CA ARG A 64 -14.95 10.86 -14.17
C ARG A 64 -13.71 9.97 -14.29
N ALA A 65 -12.60 10.36 -13.65
CA ALA A 65 -11.39 9.56 -13.60
C ALA A 65 -11.63 8.22 -12.89
N GLY A 66 -12.32 8.24 -11.74
CA GLY A 66 -12.73 7.05 -11.02
C GLY A 66 -13.65 6.14 -11.85
N GLN A 67 -14.62 6.71 -12.55
CA GLN A 67 -15.52 5.97 -13.44
C GLN A 67 -14.75 5.32 -14.60
N LYS A 68 -13.86 6.06 -15.26
CA LYS A 68 -13.03 5.53 -16.36
C LYS A 68 -12.13 4.40 -15.89
N GLY A 69 -11.49 4.55 -14.73
CA GLY A 69 -10.71 3.49 -14.10
C GLY A 69 -11.56 2.27 -13.78
N GLY A 70 -12.72 2.48 -13.14
CA GLY A 70 -13.67 1.42 -12.82
C GLY A 70 -14.18 0.68 -14.05
N GLU A 71 -14.47 1.38 -15.16
CA GLU A 71 -14.88 0.77 -16.42
C GLU A 71 -13.79 -0.16 -16.97
N VAL A 72 -12.52 0.27 -16.95
CA VAL A 72 -11.41 -0.56 -17.44
C VAL A 72 -11.25 -1.82 -16.59
N VAL A 73 -11.23 -1.70 -15.27
CA VAL A 73 -10.99 -2.85 -14.38
C VAL A 73 -12.20 -3.79 -14.35
N SER A 74 -13.43 -3.26 -14.44
CA SER A 74 -14.67 -4.06 -14.37
C SER A 74 -14.92 -4.98 -15.58
N ARG A 75 -14.20 -4.79 -16.69
CA ARG A 75 -14.26 -5.69 -17.86
C ARG A 75 -13.86 -7.13 -17.52
N ASN A 76 -12.97 -7.34 -16.54
CA ASN A 76 -12.61 -8.68 -16.10
C ASN A 76 -13.55 -9.17 -14.98
N ARG A 77 -14.66 -9.80 -15.40
CA ARG A 77 -15.68 -10.31 -14.49
C ARG A 77 -15.17 -11.40 -13.53
N ALA A 78 -14.30 -12.29 -13.99
CA ALA A 78 -13.76 -13.37 -13.17
C ALA A 78 -12.91 -12.80 -12.02
N HIS A 79 -12.01 -11.87 -12.34
CA HIS A 79 -11.19 -11.18 -11.34
C HIS A 79 -12.04 -10.41 -10.33
N MET A 80 -13.09 -9.71 -10.79
CA MET A 80 -14.02 -8.99 -9.91
C MET A 80 -14.78 -9.91 -8.98
N ALA A 81 -15.21 -11.08 -9.46
CA ALA A 81 -15.86 -12.09 -8.63
C ALA A 81 -14.93 -12.61 -7.54
N ASP A 82 -13.65 -12.85 -7.85
CA ASP A 82 -12.67 -13.32 -6.87
C ASP A 82 -12.35 -12.27 -5.80
N ILE A 83 -12.20 -11.00 -6.20
CA ILE A 83 -12.06 -9.87 -5.26
C ILE A 83 -13.30 -9.78 -4.35
N GLY A 84 -14.49 -9.84 -4.94
CA GLY A 84 -15.75 -9.79 -4.20
C GLY A 84 -15.90 -10.94 -3.21
N ARG A 85 -15.55 -12.16 -3.62
CA ARG A 85 -15.56 -13.36 -2.75
C ARG A 85 -14.62 -13.18 -1.57
N LYS A 86 -13.36 -12.81 -1.82
CA LYS A 86 -12.35 -12.58 -0.77
C LYS A 86 -12.76 -11.47 0.21
N GLY A 87 -13.37 -10.39 -0.31
CA GLY A 87 -13.92 -9.31 0.50
C GLY A 87 -15.09 -9.78 1.37
N GLY A 88 -15.99 -10.60 0.82
CA GLY A 88 -17.10 -11.21 1.55
C GLY A 88 -16.62 -12.13 2.68
N GLU A 89 -15.68 -13.04 2.39
CA GLU A 89 -15.09 -13.95 3.36
C GLU A 89 -14.42 -13.20 4.53
N SER A 90 -13.67 -12.14 4.22
CA SER A 90 -13.00 -11.30 5.23
C SER A 90 -14.00 -10.60 6.15
N ARG A 91 -15.13 -10.15 5.61
CA ARG A 91 -16.20 -9.52 6.41
C ARG A 91 -16.95 -10.55 7.25
N GLN A 92 -17.16 -11.75 6.73
CA GLN A 92 -17.81 -12.83 7.47
C GLN A 92 -16.93 -13.35 8.61
N SER A 93 -15.61 -13.47 8.42
CA SER A 93 -14.69 -13.85 9.49
C SER A 93 -14.64 -12.78 10.57
N ALA A 94 -14.55 -11.50 10.20
CA ALA A 94 -14.61 -10.38 11.15
C ALA A 94 -15.93 -10.36 11.94
N ASN A 95 -17.07 -10.57 11.27
CA ASN A 95 -18.38 -10.63 11.91
C ASN A 95 -18.50 -11.84 12.85
N ARG A 96 -17.98 -13.01 12.46
CA ARG A 96 -17.95 -14.21 13.33
C ARG A 96 -17.07 -13.99 14.55
N ALA A 97 -15.90 -13.37 14.39
CA ALA A 97 -15.02 -13.01 15.51
C ALA A 97 -15.68 -12.01 16.47
N ALA A 98 -16.32 -10.96 15.92
CA ALA A 98 -17.06 -9.98 16.72
C ALA A 98 -18.25 -10.61 17.46
N ALA A 99 -18.97 -11.53 16.81
CA ALA A 99 -20.07 -12.28 17.44
C ALA A 99 -19.58 -13.21 18.56
N ALA A 100 -18.44 -13.89 18.37
CA ALA A 100 -17.82 -14.73 19.39
C ALA A 100 -17.35 -13.91 20.61
N ALA A 101 -16.73 -12.75 20.39
CA ALA A 101 -16.34 -11.83 21.46
C ALA A 101 -17.56 -11.33 22.27
N LYS A 102 -18.68 -11.04 21.58
CA LYS A 102 -19.93 -10.61 22.23
C LYS A 102 -20.63 -11.74 23.00
N ALA A 103 -20.50 -13.00 22.55
CA ALA A 103 -21.05 -14.16 23.22
C ALA A 103 -20.27 -14.52 24.49
N GLY A 104 -18.92 -14.48 24.45
CA GLY A 104 -18.07 -14.69 25.62
C GLY A 104 -18.31 -13.67 26.73
N ASN A 105 -18.59 -12.41 26.37
CA ASN A 105 -18.85 -11.35 27.34
C ASN A 105 -20.24 -11.43 28.03
N ARG A 106 -21.12 -12.34 27.59
CA ARG A 106 -22.46 -12.56 28.21
C ARG A 106 -22.49 -13.73 29.21
N GLN A 107 -21.48 -14.60 29.22
CA GLN A 107 -21.43 -15.75 30.13
C GLN A 107 -20.75 -15.46 31.47
N GLY A 108 -20.07 -14.31 31.64
CA GLY A 108 -19.40 -13.93 32.89
C GLY A 108 -20.26 -13.16 33.91
N GLY A 109 -21.59 -13.19 33.81
CA GLY A 109 -22.50 -12.32 34.57
C GLY A 109 -23.59 -13.03 35.38
N LYS A 110 -23.32 -14.22 35.93
CA LYS A 110 -24.21 -14.89 36.89
C LYS A 110 -23.40 -15.51 38.02
N GLU A 111 -23.10 -14.74 39.05
CA GLU A 111 -22.79 -15.24 40.40
C GLU A 111 -22.68 -14.05 41.36
N GLN A 112 -23.77 -13.79 42.08
CA GLN A 112 -23.87 -13.53 43.52
C GLN A 112 -25.32 -13.21 43.90
#